data_AF-A0A9X2KLN4-F1
#
_entry.id   AF-A0A9X2KLN4-F1
#
_cell.length_a   1.000
_cell.length_b   1.000
_cell.length_c   1.000
_cell.angle_alpha   90.00
_cell.angle_beta   90.00
_cell.angle_gamma   90.00
#
_symmetry.space_group_name_H-M   'P 1'
#
loop_
_entity.id
_entity.type
_entity.pdbx_description
1 polymer ?
#
loop_
_entity_poly.entity_id
_entity_poly.type
_entity_poly.pdbx_seq_one_letter_code
_entity_poly.pdbx_strand_id
1 'polypeptide(L)'
;MRTVFFVLAAASCLATPAFAQEREAQIADKLNDPAVQDGITAAVSALAGIVLDTRVGSFAPYSDGRVRRGDTLRDVKRREDPGFERRLRRDTRRAVGTAGLVAGDMVSAAGAIAETTARLEAALAPLAGLGDLDSPRRDDRDDYDD
;
A
#
# COMPACT_ATOMS: atom_id res chain seq x y z
N MET A 1 4.42 18.34 -12.65
CA MET A 1 4.25 17.34 -11.57
C MET A 1 2.90 16.66 -11.74
N ARG A 2 2.79 15.54 -12.48
CA ARG A 2 1.51 14.82 -12.62
C ARG A 2 1.56 13.44 -13.32
N THR A 3 2.66 12.70 -13.23
CA THR A 3 2.83 11.47 -14.04
C THR A 3 3.59 10.33 -13.33
N VAL A 4 3.32 10.07 -12.04
CA VAL A 4 3.96 8.92 -11.32
C VAL A 4 2.93 7.97 -10.69
N PHE A 5 1.63 8.17 -10.89
CA PHE A 5 0.60 7.38 -10.18
C PHE A 5 0.17 6.06 -10.84
N PHE A 6 0.74 5.66 -11.99
CA PHE A 6 0.11 4.61 -12.82
C PHE A 6 0.80 3.24 -12.90
N VAL A 7 1.88 2.98 -12.14
CA VAL A 7 2.61 1.70 -12.28
C VAL A 7 2.22 0.64 -11.23
N LEU A 8 1.49 0.99 -10.16
CA LEU A 8 1.12 0.02 -9.11
C LEU A 8 -0.25 -0.67 -9.29
N ALA A 9 -0.94 -0.44 -10.41
CA ALA A 9 -2.30 -0.95 -10.63
C ALA A 9 -2.37 -2.25 -11.47
N ALA A 10 -1.25 -2.74 -12.02
CA ALA A 10 -1.26 -3.84 -12.99
C ALA A 10 -0.98 -5.24 -12.40
N ALA A 11 -0.73 -5.37 -11.08
CA ALA A 11 -0.40 -6.65 -10.46
C ALA A 11 -1.59 -7.39 -9.83
N SER A 12 -2.79 -6.80 -9.82
CA SER A 12 -3.94 -7.28 -9.03
C SER A 12 -4.89 -8.24 -9.77
N CYS A 13 -4.66 -8.58 -11.04
CA CYS A 13 -5.69 -9.25 -11.84
C CYS A 13 -5.65 -10.79 -11.87
N LEU A 14 -4.78 -11.50 -11.13
CA LEU A 14 -4.76 -12.98 -11.16
C LEU A 14 -4.53 -13.67 -9.81
N ALA A 15 -4.71 -12.97 -8.69
CA ALA A 15 -4.71 -13.61 -7.37
C ALA A 15 -6.16 -13.73 -6.87
N THR A 16 -6.61 -14.97 -6.70
CA THR A 16 -7.91 -15.31 -6.10
C THR A 16 -8.16 -14.50 -4.81
N PRO A 17 -9.30 -13.78 -4.69
CA PRO A 17 -9.53 -12.86 -3.58
C PRO A 17 -9.59 -13.56 -2.20
N ALA A 18 -9.92 -14.85 -2.16
CA ALA A 18 -10.01 -15.61 -0.91
C ALA A 18 -8.65 -15.81 -0.20
N PHE A 19 -7.54 -15.97 -0.95
CA PHE A 19 -6.20 -16.13 -0.35
C PHE A 19 -5.48 -14.80 -0.09
N ALA A 20 -5.88 -13.73 -0.78
CA ALA A 20 -5.38 -12.38 -0.54
C ALA A 20 -5.92 -11.83 0.80
N GLN A 21 -7.18 -12.13 1.14
CA GLN A 21 -7.85 -11.56 2.30
C GLN A 21 -7.29 -12.07 3.65
N GLU A 22 -6.97 -13.37 3.79
CA GLU A 22 -6.32 -13.89 4.99
C GLU A 22 -4.89 -13.34 5.17
N ARG A 23 -4.17 -13.16 4.05
CA ARG A 23 -2.82 -12.62 4.06
C ARG A 23 -2.81 -11.12 4.38
N GLU A 24 -3.76 -10.36 3.83
CA GLU A 24 -3.95 -8.94 4.13
C GLU A 24 -4.39 -8.72 5.57
N ALA A 25 -5.30 -9.54 6.10
CA ALA A 25 -5.70 -9.49 7.50
C ALA A 25 -4.50 -9.76 8.44
N GLN A 26 -3.69 -10.79 8.18
CA GLN A 26 -2.49 -11.07 8.96
C GLN A 26 -1.41 -9.97 8.85
N ILE A 27 -1.28 -9.34 7.68
CA ILE A 27 -0.33 -8.25 7.46
C ILE A 27 -0.79 -7.00 8.22
N ALA A 28 -2.08 -6.68 8.18
CA ALA A 28 -2.62 -5.52 8.87
C ALA A 28 -2.66 -5.70 10.39
N ASP A 29 -2.89 -6.92 10.89
CA ASP A 29 -2.77 -7.24 12.32
C ASP A 29 -1.31 -7.07 12.81
N LYS A 30 -0.34 -7.52 12.00
CA LYS A 30 1.10 -7.26 12.25
C LYS A 30 1.48 -5.78 12.14
N LEU A 31 0.84 -5.01 11.26
CA LEU A 31 1.06 -3.56 11.16
C LEU A 31 0.47 -2.79 12.34
N ASN A 32 -0.47 -3.38 13.07
CA ASN A 32 -1.03 -2.80 14.28
C ASN A 32 -0.19 -3.10 15.54
N ASP A 33 0.80 -4.00 15.43
CA ASP A 33 1.74 -4.29 16.51
C ASP A 33 2.66 -3.06 16.77
N PRO A 34 2.69 -2.53 18.01
CA PRO A 34 3.56 -1.42 18.38
C PRO A 34 5.05 -1.64 18.05
N ALA A 35 5.56 -2.87 18.17
CA ALA A 35 6.94 -3.20 17.85
C ALA A 35 7.23 -3.11 16.35
N VAL A 36 6.26 -3.49 15.51
CA VAL A 36 6.37 -3.36 14.05
C VAL A 36 6.26 -1.89 13.62
N GLN A 37 5.36 -1.12 14.25
CA GLN A 37 5.24 0.31 14.02
C GLN A 37 6.50 1.09 14.42
N ASP A 38 7.12 0.71 15.55
CA ASP A 38 8.41 1.26 15.99
C ASP A 38 9.53 0.90 15.00
N GLY A 39 9.54 -0.33 14.49
CA GLY A 39 10.48 -0.78 13.45
C GLY A 39 10.35 0.03 12.14
N ILE A 40 9.12 0.21 11.65
CA ILE A 40 8.83 1.02 10.46
C ILE A 40 9.22 2.47 10.69
N THR A 41 8.88 3.03 11.85
CA THR A 41 9.28 4.39 12.24
C THR A 41 10.79 4.54 12.24
N ALA A 42 11.52 3.57 12.79
CA ALA A 42 12.98 3.58 12.82
C ALA A 42 13.58 3.50 11.41
N ALA A 43 13.04 2.65 10.55
CA ALA A 43 13.47 2.53 9.15
C ALA A 43 13.23 3.82 8.35
N VAL A 44 12.04 4.42 8.45
CA VAL A 44 11.72 5.70 7.82
C VAL A 44 12.60 6.82 8.35
N SER A 45 12.86 6.84 9.66
CA SER A 45 13.77 7.82 10.28
C SER A 45 15.21 7.65 9.80
N ALA A 46 15.68 6.42 9.62
CA ALA A 46 17.01 6.13 9.10
C ALA A 46 17.15 6.58 7.63
N LEU A 47 16.15 6.28 6.80
CA LEU A 47 16.12 6.73 5.40
C LEU A 47 16.14 8.26 5.31
N ALA A 48 15.32 8.93 6.13
CA ALA A 48 15.33 10.39 6.20
C ALA A 48 16.70 10.93 6.64
N GLY A 49 17.36 10.25 7.59
CA GLY A 49 18.74 10.58 7.99
C GLY A 49 19.73 10.52 6.82
N ILE A 50 19.68 9.46 6.01
CA ILE A 50 20.53 9.29 4.82
C ILE A 50 20.31 10.44 3.83
N VAL A 51 19.04 10.76 3.54
CA VAL A 51 18.72 11.87 2.63
C VAL A 51 19.24 13.19 3.19
N LEU A 52 19.05 13.45 4.48
CA LEU A 52 19.54 14.66 5.13
C LEU A 52 21.07 14.75 5.14
N ASP A 53 21.80 13.64 5.17
CA ASP A 53 23.26 13.62 5.14
C ASP A 53 23.86 13.84 3.74
N THR A 54 23.00 14.04 2.73
CA THR A 54 23.44 14.40 1.37
C THR A 54 24.20 15.72 1.40
N ARG A 55 25.45 15.71 0.91
CA ARG A 55 26.27 16.91 0.78
C ARG A 55 25.70 17.82 -0.30
N VAL A 56 25.46 19.08 0.07
CA VAL A 56 24.97 20.13 -0.85
C VAL A 56 25.95 21.30 -0.97
N GLY A 57 27.13 21.17 -0.38
CA GLY A 57 28.16 22.19 -0.44
C GLY A 57 28.64 22.56 -1.86
N SER A 58 28.43 21.69 -2.86
CA SER A 58 28.67 22.02 -4.28
C SER A 58 27.76 23.14 -4.79
N PHE A 59 26.59 23.36 -4.17
CA PHE A 59 25.66 24.43 -4.52
C PHE A 59 25.99 25.78 -3.85
N ALA A 60 27.01 25.82 -2.97
CA ALA A 60 27.38 27.04 -2.25
C ALA A 60 27.57 28.28 -3.16
N PRO A 61 28.24 28.21 -4.33
CA PRO A 61 28.40 29.35 -5.23
C PRO A 61 27.09 29.93 -5.78
N TYR A 62 26.01 29.11 -5.81
CA TYR A 62 24.71 29.46 -6.38
C TYR A 62 23.65 29.76 -5.31
N SER A 63 24.01 29.68 -4.02
CA SER A 63 23.06 29.68 -2.92
C SER A 63 22.83 31.05 -2.26
N ASP A 64 23.54 32.07 -2.70
CA ASP A 64 23.56 33.41 -2.09
C ASP A 64 23.87 33.36 -0.58
N GLY A 65 24.92 32.61 -0.22
CA GLY A 65 25.37 32.45 1.16
C GLY A 65 24.51 31.52 2.04
N ARG A 66 23.40 30.97 1.53
CA ARG A 66 22.51 30.07 2.29
C ARG A 66 23.11 28.67 2.51
N VAL A 67 24.01 28.23 1.63
CA VAL A 67 24.68 26.92 1.70
C VAL A 67 26.18 27.13 1.77
N ARG A 68 26.85 26.47 2.72
CA ARG A 68 28.32 26.48 2.85
C ARG A 68 28.93 25.26 2.15
N ARG A 69 30.20 25.35 1.74
CA ARG A 69 30.92 24.27 1.02
C ARG A 69 30.98 22.92 1.76
N GLY A 70 30.81 22.93 3.09
CA GLY A 70 30.77 21.72 3.92
C GLY A 70 29.37 21.25 4.28
N ASP A 71 28.32 21.99 3.91
CA ASP A 71 26.97 21.72 4.41
C ASP A 71 26.35 20.48 3.76
N THR A 72 25.62 19.74 4.59
CA THR A 72 24.63 18.74 4.18
C THR A 72 23.24 19.36 4.11
N LEU A 73 22.27 18.65 3.51
CA LEU A 73 20.85 19.06 3.57
C LEU A 73 20.38 19.22 5.01
N ARG A 74 20.87 18.39 5.92
CA ARG A 74 20.64 18.47 7.36
C ARG A 74 21.09 19.81 7.90
N ASP A 75 22.31 20.24 7.59
CA ASP A 75 22.88 21.48 8.11
C ASP A 75 22.12 22.70 7.61
N VAL A 76 21.77 22.70 6.33
CA VAL A 76 20.94 23.75 5.72
C VAL A 76 19.58 23.80 6.43
N LYS A 77 18.91 22.65 6.58
CA LYS A 77 17.57 22.63 7.17
C LYS A 77 17.57 22.95 8.66
N ARG A 78 18.60 22.51 9.40
CA ARG A 78 18.77 22.82 10.82
C ARG A 78 18.98 24.32 11.07
N ARG A 79 19.63 25.01 10.12
CA ARG A 79 19.87 26.45 10.22
C ARG A 79 18.58 27.25 10.04
N GLU A 80 17.71 26.83 9.13
CA GLU A 80 16.36 27.40 8.96
C GLU A 80 15.45 27.05 10.14
N ASP A 81 15.57 25.82 10.64
CA ASP A 81 14.69 25.27 11.65
C ASP A 81 15.46 24.34 12.61
N PRO A 82 15.89 24.83 13.78
CA PRO A 82 16.62 24.03 14.76
C PRO A 82 15.84 22.83 15.32
N GLY A 83 14.50 22.85 15.21
CA GLY A 83 13.61 21.83 15.74
C GLY A 83 13.18 20.78 14.71
N PHE A 84 13.62 20.89 13.46
CA PHE A 84 13.03 20.11 12.36
C PHE A 84 13.14 18.60 12.55
N GLU A 85 14.28 18.09 13.06
CA GLU A 85 14.46 16.64 13.26
C GLU A 85 13.54 16.07 14.35
N ARG A 86 13.28 16.86 15.40
CA ARG A 86 12.34 16.44 16.45
C ARG A 86 10.92 16.40 15.90
N ARG A 87 10.55 17.38 15.08
CA ARG A 87 9.25 17.41 14.41
C ARG A 87 9.10 16.28 13.43
N LEU A 88 10.06 16.08 12.54
CA LEU A 88 10.09 14.98 11.57
C LEU A 88 9.88 13.63 12.27
N ARG A 89 10.62 13.35 13.34
CA ARG A 89 10.47 12.10 14.11
C ARG A 89 9.09 11.95 14.75
N ARG A 90 8.55 13.03 15.32
CA ARG A 90 7.21 13.05 15.93
C ARG A 90 6.13 12.82 14.87
N ASP A 91 6.26 13.48 13.73
CA ASP A 91 5.28 13.44 12.64
C ASP A 91 5.30 12.07 11.96
N THR A 92 6.48 11.45 11.79
CA THR A 92 6.61 10.05 11.34
C THR A 92 5.91 9.09 12.30
N ARG A 93 6.16 9.17 13.61
CA ARG A 93 5.48 8.32 14.62
C ARG A 93 3.97 8.46 14.54
N ARG A 94 3.49 9.70 14.43
CA ARG A 94 2.07 9.99 14.33
C ARG A 94 1.47 9.39 13.06
N ALA A 95 2.13 9.55 11.91
CA ALA A 95 1.67 9.02 10.64
C ALA A 95 1.60 7.49 10.65
N VAL A 96 2.63 6.81 11.19
CA VAL A 96 2.65 5.35 11.31
C VAL A 96 1.54 4.87 12.25
N GLY A 97 1.34 5.51 13.40
CA GLY A 97 0.26 5.18 14.32
C GLY A 97 -1.12 5.36 13.69
N THR A 98 -1.35 6.46 12.96
CA THR A 98 -2.62 6.68 12.23
C THR A 98 -2.84 5.62 11.15
N ALA A 99 -1.80 5.26 10.40
CA ALA A 99 -1.90 4.22 9.38
C ALA A 99 -2.23 2.85 9.99
N GLY A 100 -1.65 2.51 11.14
CA GLY A 100 -1.96 1.30 11.89
C GLY A 100 -3.42 1.24 12.34
N LEU A 101 -3.96 2.35 12.87
CA LEU A 101 -5.37 2.44 13.25
C LEU A 101 -6.32 2.22 12.06
N VAL A 102 -6.07 2.92 10.94
CA VAL A 102 -6.89 2.76 9.72
C VAL A 102 -6.80 1.33 9.18
N ALA A 103 -5.61 0.73 9.17
CA ALA A 103 -5.44 -0.66 8.76
C ALA A 103 -6.22 -1.62 9.68
N GLY A 104 -6.17 -1.41 11.01
CA GLY A 104 -6.95 -2.18 11.98
C GLY A 104 -8.47 -2.05 11.79
N ASP A 105 -8.96 -0.84 11.51
CA ASP A 105 -10.37 -0.60 11.20
C ASP A 105 -10.80 -1.33 9.91
N MET A 106 -9.96 -1.30 8.88
CA MET A 106 -10.23 -2.01 7.62
C MET A 106 -10.26 -3.54 7.81
N VAL A 107 -9.36 -4.12 8.62
CA VAL A 107 -9.40 -5.56 8.95
C VAL A 107 -10.66 -5.91 9.72
N SER A 108 -11.03 -5.10 10.69
CA SER A 108 -12.25 -5.31 11.49
C SER A 108 -13.51 -5.27 10.61
N ALA A 109 -13.51 -4.42 9.57
CA ALA A 109 -14.58 -4.35 8.59
C ALA A 109 -14.54 -5.45 7.52
N ALA A 110 -13.40 -6.11 7.30
CA ALA A 110 -13.22 -7.09 6.22
C ALA A 110 -14.20 -8.26 6.31
N GLY A 111 -14.55 -8.71 7.52
CA GLY A 111 -15.55 -9.76 7.72
C GLY A 111 -16.94 -9.36 7.23
N ALA A 112 -17.38 -8.14 7.53
CA ALA A 112 -18.66 -7.62 7.07
C ALA A 112 -18.68 -7.41 5.55
N ILE A 113 -17.55 -7.00 4.96
CA ILE A 113 -17.39 -6.87 3.51
C ILE A 113 -17.49 -8.24 2.85
N ALA A 114 -16.79 -9.25 3.37
CA ALA A 114 -16.82 -10.63 2.84
C ALA A 114 -18.24 -11.22 2.89
N GLU A 115 -18.95 -11.00 3.99
CA GLU A 115 -20.34 -11.42 4.13
C GLU A 115 -21.27 -10.72 3.12
N THR A 116 -21.03 -9.43 2.87
CA THR A 116 -21.77 -8.66 1.84
C THR A 116 -21.49 -9.21 0.44
N THR A 117 -20.23 -9.53 0.12
CA THR A 117 -19.84 -10.13 -1.16
C THR A 117 -20.48 -11.50 -1.35
N ALA A 118 -20.48 -12.36 -0.32
CA ALA A 118 -21.12 -13.68 -0.38
C ALA A 118 -22.64 -13.58 -0.63
N ARG A 119 -23.32 -12.61 -0.01
CA ARG A 119 -24.74 -12.34 -0.31
C ARG A 119 -24.96 -11.90 -1.75
N LEU A 120 -24.06 -11.06 -2.28
CA LEU A 120 -24.11 -10.60 -3.66
C LEU A 120 -23.94 -11.77 -4.64
N GLU A 121 -22.97 -12.65 -4.41
CA GLU A 121 -22.74 -13.86 -5.21
C GLU A 121 -23.96 -14.78 -5.19
N ALA A 122 -24.55 -15.02 -4.02
CA ALA A 122 -25.75 -15.84 -3.89
C ALA A 122 -26.96 -15.25 -4.65
N ALA A 123 -27.10 -13.92 -4.69
CA ALA A 123 -28.15 -13.25 -5.43
C ALA A 123 -27.93 -13.25 -6.95
N LEU A 124 -26.66 -13.31 -7.39
CA LEU A 124 -26.28 -13.32 -8.81
C LEU A 124 -26.17 -14.73 -9.40
N ALA A 125 -25.97 -15.76 -8.57
CA ALA A 125 -25.88 -17.16 -8.99
C ALA A 125 -27.05 -17.64 -9.90
N PRO A 126 -28.32 -17.27 -9.66
CA PRO A 126 -29.43 -17.64 -10.54
C PRO A 126 -29.33 -17.03 -11.94
N LEU A 127 -28.68 -15.87 -12.09
CA LEU A 127 -28.50 -15.18 -13.36
C LEU A 127 -27.32 -15.77 -14.16
N ALA A 128 -26.31 -16.30 -13.49
CA ALA A 128 -25.19 -16.99 -14.14
C ALA A 128 -25.63 -18.30 -14.83
N GLY A 129 -26.65 -18.98 -14.30
CA GLY A 129 -27.22 -20.19 -14.90
C GLY A 129 -28.05 -19.95 -16.18
N LEU A 130 -28.42 -18.70 -16.49
CA LEU A 130 -29.12 -18.37 -17.73
C LEU A 130 -28.19 -18.28 -18.96
N GLY A 131 -26.87 -18.18 -18.75
CA GLY A 131 -25.87 -18.16 -19.82
C GLY A 131 -25.51 -19.55 -20.38
N ASP A 132 -25.90 -20.63 -19.69
CA ASP A 132 -25.60 -22.02 -20.08
C ASP A 132 -26.75 -22.71 -20.83
N LEU A 133 -27.85 -21.98 -21.09
CA LEU A 133 -29.03 -22.51 -21.80
C LEU A 133 -28.96 -22.41 -23.33
N ASP A 134 -27.82 -21.97 -23.90
CA ASP A 134 -27.66 -21.81 -25.36
C ASP A 134 -26.69 -22.80 -26.02
N SER A 135 -26.40 -23.93 -25.36
CA SER A 135 -25.75 -25.07 -26.04
C SER A 135 -26.82 -25.94 -26.72
N PRO A 136 -26.97 -25.90 -28.06
CA PRO A 136 -27.92 -26.77 -28.74
C PRO A 136 -27.47 -28.21 -28.55
N ARG A 137 -28.36 -29.06 -28.03
CA ARG A 137 -28.23 -30.53 -28.11
C ARG A 137 -27.93 -30.91 -29.55
N ARG A 138 -26.67 -31.21 -29.87
CA ARG A 138 -26.34 -32.02 -31.04
C ARG A 138 -26.72 -33.45 -30.68
N ASP A 139 -27.83 -33.84 -31.28
CA ASP A 139 -28.33 -35.20 -31.37
C ASP A 139 -27.36 -35.95 -32.31
N ASP A 140 -26.17 -36.31 -31.80
CA ASP A 140 -25.25 -37.19 -32.51
C ASP A 140 -25.81 -38.61 -32.35
N ARG A 141 -26.79 -38.91 -33.22
CA ARG A 141 -26.96 -40.25 -33.76
C ARG A 141 -25.66 -40.59 -34.45
N ASP A 142 -24.94 -41.58 -33.94
CA ASP A 142 -24.04 -42.36 -34.77
C ASP A 142 -24.14 -43.82 -34.38
N ASP A 143 -24.36 -44.60 -35.44
CA ASP A 143 -24.36 -46.04 -35.55
C ASP A 143 -23.17 -46.70 -34.85
N TYR A 144 -23.42 -47.87 -34.26
CA TYR A 144 -22.47 -48.98 -34.33
C TYR A 144 -23.23 -50.31 -34.38
N ASP A 145 -23.26 -50.85 -35.61
CA ASP A 145 -23.21 -52.23 -36.10
C ASP A 145 -23.57 -53.42 -35.17
N ASP A 146 -24.41 -54.30 -35.72
CA ASP A 146 -24.60 -55.73 -35.41
C ASP A 146 -23.98 -56.57 -36.55
#